data_AF-A0A8C8DQG3-F1
#
_entry.id   AF-A0A8C8DQG3-F1
#
_cell.length_a   1.000
_cell.length_b   1.000
_cell.length_c   1.000
_cell.angle_alpha   90.00
_cell.angle_beta   90.00
_cell.angle_gamma   90.00
#
_symmetry.space_group_name_H-M   'P 1'
#
loop_
_entity.id
_entity.type
_entity.pdbx_description
1 polymer ?
#
loop_
_entity_poly.entity_id
_entity_poly.type
_entity_poly.pdbx_seq_one_letter_code
_entity_poly.pdbx_strand_id
1 'polypeptide(L)' 'MAGKRALVILSKGAEEMETVIPVDVMRRAGIAVTVAGLTGKEPVQCSRNVVICPDTSLEEASKQVSLCISHHQAK' A
#
# COMPACT_ATOMS: atom_id res chain seq x y z
N MET A 1 14.88 9.73 16.25
CA MET A 1 13.44 10.06 16.27
C MET A 1 12.68 8.93 15.60
N ALA A 2 11.80 8.23 16.31
CA ALA A 2 11.00 7.16 15.73
C ALA A 2 9.93 7.78 14.82
N GLY A 3 10.21 7.83 13.52
CA GLY A 3 9.26 8.34 12.52
C GLY A 3 7.99 7.48 12.48
N LYS A 4 6.84 8.12 12.24
CA LYS A 4 5.58 7.39 12.03
C LYS A 4 5.71 6.47 10.81
N ARG A 5 5.09 5.30 10.88
CA ARG A 5 5.06 4.30 9.78
C ARG A 5 3.62 4.05 9.35
N ALA A 6 3.40 3.84 8.07
CA ALA A 6 2.10 3.49 7.50
C ALA A 6 2.22 2.29 6.57
N LEU A 7 1.26 1.36 6.66
CA LEU A 7 1.10 0.23 5.76
C LEU A 7 -0.09 0.47 4.85
N VAL A 8 0.12 0.39 3.54
CA VAL A 8 -0.94 0.46 2.53
C VAL A 8 -1.04 -0.90 1.86
N ILE A 9 -2.22 -1.51 1.93
CA ILE A 9 -2.45 -2.84 1.35
C ILE A 9 -2.95 -2.68 -0.09
N LEU A 10 -2.25 -3.30 -1.03
CA LEU A 10 -2.55 -3.29 -2.45
C LEU A 10 -3.11 -4.64 -2.88
N SER A 11 -4.34 -4.65 -3.38
CA SER A 11 -5.01 -5.84 -3.92
C SER A 11 -5.36 -5.66 -5.39
N LYS A 12 -5.60 -6.77 -6.08
CA LYS A 12 -6.07 -6.74 -7.47
C LYS A 12 -7.42 -6.01 -7.55
N GLY A 13 -7.55 -5.08 -8.50
CA GLY A 13 -8.75 -4.27 -8.65
C GLY A 13 -8.82 -3.06 -7.72
N ALA A 14 -7.78 -2.78 -6.92
CA ALA A 14 -7.69 -1.55 -6.14
C ALA A 14 -7.82 -0.30 -7.03
N GLU A 15 -8.43 0.76 -6.48
CA GLU A 15 -8.50 2.06 -7.15
C GLU A 15 -7.14 2.74 -7.02
N GLU A 16 -6.51 3.00 -8.15
CA GLU A 16 -5.12 3.46 -8.19
C GLU A 16 -4.94 4.87 -7.64
N MET A 17 -5.94 5.76 -7.75
CA MET A 17 -5.85 7.13 -7.24
C MET A 17 -5.95 7.14 -5.71
N GLU A 18 -6.87 6.36 -5.12
CA GLU A 18 -7.00 6.12 -3.69
C GLU A 18 -5.78 5.41 -3.10
N THR A 19 -4.99 4.72 -3.91
CA THR A 19 -3.73 4.12 -3.45
C THR A 19 -2.56 5.11 -3.55
N VAL A 20 -2.36 5.71 -4.73
CA VAL A 20 -1.17 6.53 -5.02
C VAL A 20 -1.22 7.88 -4.29
N ILE A 21 -2.39 8.53 -4.22
CA ILE A 21 -2.53 9.86 -3.59
C ILE A 21 -2.15 9.83 -2.10
N PRO A 22 -2.73 8.97 -1.24
CA PRO A 22 -2.35 8.97 0.17
C PRO A 22 -0.91 8.48 0.38
N VAL A 23 -0.41 7.55 -0.43
CA VAL A 23 1.00 7.13 -0.38
C VAL A 23 1.93 8.31 -0.64
N ASP A 24 1.68 9.08 -1.70
CA ASP A 24 2.49 10.26 -2.05
C ASP A 24 2.43 11.33 -0.95
N VAL A 25 1.22 11.67 -0.47
CA VAL A 25 1.04 12.67 0.60
C VAL A 25 1.73 12.24 1.90
N MET A 26 1.60 10.99 2.32
CA MET A 26 2.25 10.48 3.53
C MET A 26 3.78 10.47 3.40
N ARG A 27 4.32 10.08 2.24
CA ARG A 27 5.77 10.14 1.98
C ARG A 27 6.29 11.58 2.03
N ARG A 28 5.57 12.54 1.45
CA ARG A 28 5.88 13.98 1.53
C ARG A 28 5.80 14.52 2.96
N ALA A 29 4.93 13.97 3.79
CA ALA A 29 4.81 14.30 5.21
C ALA A 29 5.92 13.67 6.09
N GLY A 30 6.89 12.96 5.50
CA GLY A 30 7.99 12.31 6.22
C GLY A 30 7.58 11.01 6.94
N ILE A 31 6.44 10.43 6.58
CA ILE A 31 5.99 9.13 7.09
C ILE A 31 6.65 8.02 6.26
N ALA A 32 7.18 7.00 6.92
CA ALA A 32 7.70 5.82 6.24
C ALA A 32 6.52 4.93 5.80
N VAL A 33 6.19 4.97 4.51
CA VAL A 33 5.08 4.23 3.91
C VAL A 33 5.58 2.96 3.23
N THR A 34 4.99 1.82 3.57
CA THR A 34 5.20 0.53 2.92
C THR A 34 3.93 0.14 2.16
N VAL A 35 4.04 -0.06 0.85
CA VAL A 35 2.97 -0.62 0.02
C VAL A 35 3.14 -2.14 -0.02
N ALA A 36 2.18 -2.88 0.52
CA ALA A 36 2.22 -4.33 0.62
C ALA A 36 1.18 -4.99 -0.27
N GLY A 37 1.63 -5.85 -1.18
CA GLY A 37 0.74 -6.61 -2.04
C GLY A 37 0.06 -7.75 -1.27
N LEU A 38 -1.27 -7.85 -1.38
CA LEU A 38 -2.07 -8.88 -0.70
C LEU A 38 -1.70 -10.29 -1.17
N THR A 39 -1.51 -10.48 -2.47
CA THR A 39 -1.17 -11.76 -3.11
C THR A 39 0.33 -12.00 -3.27
N GLY A 40 1.18 -11.10 -2.79
CA GLY A 40 2.65 -11.24 -2.90
C GLY A 40 3.34 -9.95 -3.32
N LYS A 41 4.55 -10.10 -3.85
CA LYS A 41 5.39 -8.97 -4.32
C LYS A 41 5.23 -8.69 -5.84
N GLU A 42 4.46 -9.51 -6.54
CA GLU A 42 4.24 -9.34 -7.97
C GLU A 42 3.46 -8.05 -8.27
N PRO A 43 3.67 -7.45 -9.46
CA PRO A 43 2.91 -6.28 -9.89
C PRO A 43 1.40 -6.53 -9.86
N VAL A 44 0.64 -5.57 -9.34
CA VAL A 44 -0.80 -5.68 -9.16
C VAL A 44 -1.53 -4.79 -10.17
N GLN A 45 -2.47 -5.37 -10.91
CA GLN A 45 -3.35 -4.64 -11.80
C GLN A 45 -4.52 -4.02 -11.02
N CYS A 46 -4.62 -2.69 -11.07
CA CYS A 46 -5.65 -1.86 -10.49
C CYS A 46 -6.91 -1.79 -11.37
N SER A 47 -7.94 -1.09 -10.87
CA SER A 47 -9.28 -1.04 -11.45
C SER A 47 -9.35 -0.55 -12.91
N ARG A 48 -8.46 0.36 -13.32
CA ARG A 48 -8.42 0.90 -14.70
C ARG A 48 -7.13 0.55 -15.43
N ASN A 49 -6.62 -0.68 -15.21
CA ASN A 49 -5.45 -1.25 -15.88
C ASN A 49 -4.11 -0.59 -15.56
N VAL A 50 -4.04 0.29 -14.57
CA VAL A 50 -2.77 0.74 -14.00
C VAL A 50 -2.12 -0.43 -13.27
N VAL A 51 -0.81 -0.61 -13.42
CA VAL A 51 -0.05 -1.66 -12.76
C VAL A 51 0.86 -1.01 -11.73
N ILE A 52 0.72 -1.41 -10.46
CA ILE A 52 1.52 -0.90 -9.35
C ILE A 52 2.38 -2.05 -8.80
N CYS A 53 3.69 -1.82 -8.70
CA CYS A 53 4.61 -2.74 -8.05
C CYS A 53 4.62 -2.46 -6.53
N PRO A 54 4.21 -3.41 -5.67
CA PRO A 54 4.29 -3.24 -4.23
C PRO A 54 5.76 -3.28 -3.74
N ASP A 55 6.05 -2.62 -2.62
CA ASP A 55 7.36 -2.63 -2.00
C ASP A 55 7.70 -4.03 -1.45
N THR A 56 6.69 -4.73 -0.91
CA THR A 56 6.81 -6.07 -0.30
C THR A 56 5.48 -6.83 -0.32
N SER A 57 5.46 -8.08 0.14
CA SER A 57 4.22 -8.84 0.37
C SER A 57 3.58 -8.48 1.72
N LEU A 58 2.26 -8.65 1.84
CA LEU A 58 1.56 -8.45 3.12
C LEU A 58 2.12 -9.34 4.24
N GLU A 59 2.46 -10.58 3.93
CA GLU A 59 3.09 -11.50 4.88
C GLU A 59 4.39 -10.93 5.45
N GLU A 60 5.24 -10.34 4.61
CA GLU A 60 6.51 -9.77 5.06
C GLU A 60 6.31 -8.42 5.78
N ALA A 61 5.38 -7.58 5.31
CA ALA A 61 5.04 -6.32 5.97
C ALA A 61 4.41 -6.51 7.36
N SER A 62 3.63 -7.58 7.56
CA SER A 62 2.97 -7.89 8.83
C SER A 62 3.95 -8.08 9.99
N LYS A 63 5.20 -8.45 9.69
CA LYS A 63 6.27 -8.61 10.69
C LYS A 63 6.86 -7.28 11.14
N GLN A 64 6.53 -6.17 10.46
CA GLN A 64 7.29 -4.93 10.55
C GLN A 64 6.49 -3.68 10.94
N VAL A 65 5.15 -3.63 10.85
CA VAL A 65 4.40 -2.35 10.91
C VAL A 65 3.21 -2.36 11.90
N SER A 66 2.99 -1.23 12.58
CA SER A 66 1.99 -1.04 13.65
C SER A 66 0.73 -0.25 13.25
N LEU A 67 0.62 0.26 12.02
CA LEU A 67 -0.52 1.08 11.55
C LEU A 67 -0.96 0.66 10.15
N CYS A 68 -2.21 0.22 10.00
CA CYS A 68 -2.78 -0.33 8.78
C CYS A 68 -3.82 0.63 8.18
N ILE A 69 -3.62 1.08 6.94
CA ILE A 69 -4.65 1.76 6.15
C ILE A 69 -5.19 0.73 5.16
N SER A 70 -6.28 0.05 5.55
CA SER A 70 -7.02 -0.86 4.68
C SER A 70 -8.18 -0.10 4.02
N HIS A 71 -8.05 0.23 2.73
CA HIS A 71 -9.23 0.57 1.93
C HIS A 71 -9.90 -0.73 1.48
N HIS A 72 -10.87 -1.21 2.26
CA HIS A 72 -11.80 -2.24 1.81
C HIS A 72 -12.82 -1.57 0.89
N GLN A 73 -12.47 -1.38 -0.39
CA GLN A 73 -13.48 -1.09 -1.39
C GLN A 73 -14.17 -2.42 -1.73
N ALA A 74 -15.26 -2.68 -1.01
CA ALA A 74 -16.27 -3.62 -1.47
C ALA A 74 -16.88 -3.05 -2.75
N LYS A 75 -16.50 -3.62 -3.89
CA LYS A 75 -17.31 -3.57 -5.11
C LYS A 75 -17.80 -4.97 -5.40
#